data_AF-A0ABD0MPR1-F1
#
_entry.id   AF-A0ABD0MPR1-F1
#
_cell.length_a   1.000
_cell.length_b   1.000
_cell.length_c   1.000
_cell.angle_alpha   90.00
_cell.angle_beta   90.00
_cell.angle_gamma   90.00
#
_symmetry.space_group_name_H-M   'P 1'
#
loop_
_entity.id
_entity.type
_entity.pdbx_description
1 polymer ?
#
loop_
_entity_poly.entity_id
_entity_poly.type
_entity_poly.pdbx_seq_one_letter_code
_entity_poly.pdbx_strand_id
1 'polypeptide(L)'
;MAQTTCLIVFVSTAYLFCTVKAQYEKYSFSSFPPSDLMPLESAYGHALEMYAAQDWKQSAKYLELSLRLHRLLKDSEAYCSQNCSAVGRGYEENNTETTLLIMGHIIMRAGCLKRCKTNFPVFSKSYPKQETLGAFEQRTPYRYLQYVYYQ
;
A
#
# COMPACT_ATOMS: atom_id res chain seq x y z
N MET A 1 -42.41 -20.64 -6.94
CA MET A 1 -41.19 -21.37 -7.34
C MET A 1 -40.14 -20.48 -8.03
N ALA A 2 -40.51 -19.46 -8.82
CA ALA A 2 -39.55 -18.58 -9.49
C ALA A 2 -38.79 -17.58 -8.57
N GLN A 3 -39.37 -17.23 -7.42
CA GLN A 3 -38.81 -16.21 -6.52
C GLN A 3 -37.68 -16.75 -5.63
N THR A 4 -37.80 -18.01 -5.21
CA THR A 4 -36.79 -18.73 -4.44
C THR A 4 -35.56 -19.11 -5.28
N THR A 5 -35.76 -19.44 -6.57
CA THR A 5 -34.63 -19.72 -7.47
C THR A 5 -33.79 -18.47 -7.77
N CYS A 6 -34.42 -17.30 -7.92
CA CYS A 6 -33.69 -16.03 -8.06
C CYS A 6 -32.84 -15.68 -6.84
N LEU A 7 -33.40 -15.82 -5.63
CA LEU A 7 -32.67 -15.56 -4.38
C LEU A 7 -31.44 -16.47 -4.22
N ILE A 8 -31.58 -17.76 -4.54
CA ILE A 8 -30.47 -18.72 -4.48
C ILE A 8 -29.39 -18.35 -5.51
N VAL A 9 -29.76 -17.99 -6.74
CA VAL A 9 -28.79 -17.58 -7.77
C VAL A 9 -28.06 -16.31 -7.37
N PHE A 10 -28.75 -15.31 -6.80
CA PHE A 10 -28.13 -14.08 -6.31
C PHE A 10 -27.17 -14.32 -5.14
N VAL A 11 -27.54 -15.19 -4.19
CA VAL A 11 -26.66 -15.54 -3.06
C VAL A 11 -25.44 -16.34 -3.56
N SER A 12 -25.63 -17.23 -4.54
CA SER A 12 -24.56 -18.04 -5.13
C SER A 12 -23.56 -17.19 -5.91
N THR A 13 -24.02 -16.22 -6.70
CA THR A 13 -23.15 -15.30 -7.43
C THR A 13 -22.42 -14.35 -6.48
N ALA A 14 -23.09 -13.81 -5.46
CA ALA A 14 -22.45 -12.99 -4.43
C ALA A 14 -21.35 -13.75 -3.66
N TYR A 15 -21.58 -15.04 -3.38
CA TYR A 15 -20.58 -15.91 -2.74
C TYR A 15 -19.37 -16.15 -3.64
N LEU A 16 -19.59 -16.40 -4.94
CA LEU A 16 -18.52 -16.53 -5.93
C LEU A 16 -17.67 -15.25 -6.03
N PHE A 17 -18.27 -14.07 -6.08
CA PHE A 17 -17.53 -12.79 -6.14
C PHE A 17 -16.71 -12.51 -4.87
N CYS A 18 -17.16 -12.93 -3.68
CA CYS A 18 -16.37 -12.80 -2.44
C CYS A 18 -15.14 -13.73 -2.39
N THR A 19 -15.15 -14.84 -3.15
CA THR A 19 -14.07 -15.85 -3.12
C THR A 19 -12.97 -15.62 -4.16
N VAL A 20 -13.14 -14.69 -5.10
CA VAL A 20 -12.09 -14.32 -6.05
C VAL A 20 -11.06 -13.44 -5.34
N LYS A 21 -10.24 -14.08 -4.49
CA LYS A 21 -8.94 -13.53 -4.10
C LYS A 21 -8.03 -13.59 -5.32
N ALA A 22 -8.20 -12.64 -6.23
CA ALA A 22 -7.17 -12.28 -7.20
C ALA A 22 -6.00 -11.63 -6.44
N GLN A 23 -5.30 -12.42 -5.64
CA GLN A 23 -4.09 -12.02 -4.96
C GLN A 23 -3.03 -13.02 -5.35
N TYR A 24 -2.48 -12.81 -6.54
CA TYR A 24 -1.21 -13.41 -6.92
C TYR A 24 -0.17 -12.92 -5.89
N GLU A 25 0.61 -13.87 -5.36
CA GLU A 25 1.39 -13.84 -4.12
C GLU A 25 0.61 -13.93 -2.78
N LYS A 26 1.10 -14.83 -1.91
CA LYS A 26 0.83 -14.84 -0.45
C LYS A 26 1.51 -13.62 0.20
N TYR A 27 1.12 -12.42 -0.21
CA TYR A 27 1.53 -11.18 0.44
C TYR A 27 0.86 -11.10 1.82
N SER A 28 1.69 -10.91 2.85
CA SER A 28 1.25 -10.65 4.22
C SER A 28 1.99 -9.40 4.70
N PHE A 29 1.21 -8.35 4.98
CA PHE A 29 1.70 -7.09 5.50
C PHE A 29 2.53 -7.27 6.80
N SER A 30 2.12 -8.21 7.65
CA SER A 30 2.78 -8.49 8.93
C SER A 30 4.05 -9.34 8.82
N SER A 31 4.27 -10.01 7.68
CA SER A 31 5.39 -10.95 7.50
C SER A 31 6.08 -10.75 6.15
N PHE A 32 6.42 -9.49 5.84
CA PHE A 32 7.20 -9.18 4.64
C PHE A 32 8.62 -9.75 4.78
N PRO A 33 9.17 -10.45 3.76
CA PRO A 33 10.50 -11.05 3.85
C PRO A 33 11.59 -10.00 4.10
N PRO A 34 12.43 -10.16 5.13
CA PRO A 34 13.47 -9.17 5.45
C PRO A 34 14.56 -9.08 4.36
N SER A 35 14.79 -10.17 3.61
CA SER A 35 15.72 -10.21 2.47
C SER A 35 15.32 -9.28 1.34
N ASP A 36 14.00 -9.05 1.18
CA ASP A 36 13.43 -8.29 0.08
C ASP A 36 13.22 -6.81 0.48
N LEU A 37 13.53 -6.45 1.72
CA LEU A 37 13.31 -5.12 2.24
C LEU A 37 14.44 -4.14 1.85
N MET A 38 14.18 -3.39 0.79
CA MET A 38 15.04 -2.30 0.31
C MET A 38 14.21 -1.03 0.04
N PRO A 39 14.84 0.15 -0.11
CA PRO A 39 14.12 1.35 -0.51
C PRO A 39 13.39 1.17 -1.85
N LEU A 40 12.13 1.59 -1.93
CA LEU A 40 11.31 1.49 -3.14
C LEU A 40 11.99 2.14 -4.35
N GLU A 41 12.56 3.33 -4.16
CA GLU A 41 13.31 4.09 -5.17
C GLU A 41 14.43 3.23 -5.78
N SER A 42 15.23 2.56 -4.94
CA SER A 42 16.35 1.74 -5.39
C SER A 42 15.91 0.49 -6.14
N ALA A 43 14.81 -0.15 -5.71
CA ALA A 43 14.29 -1.33 -6.39
C ALA A 43 13.77 -0.96 -7.79
N TYR A 44 13.01 0.13 -7.88
CA TYR A 44 12.46 0.60 -9.15
C TYR A 44 13.56 1.12 -10.10
N GLY A 45 14.49 1.94 -9.59
CA GLY A 45 15.62 2.45 -10.38
C GLY A 45 16.46 1.32 -10.98
N HIS A 46 16.81 0.32 -10.17
CA HIS A 46 17.57 -0.83 -10.65
C HIS A 46 16.79 -1.69 -11.66
N ALA A 47 15.47 -1.79 -11.51
CA ALA A 47 14.63 -2.48 -12.49
C ALA A 47 14.69 -1.80 -13.88
N LEU A 48 14.74 -0.46 -13.91
CA LEU A 48 14.85 0.33 -15.13
C LEU A 48 16.25 0.28 -15.74
N GLU A 49 17.30 0.20 -14.92
CA GLU A 49 18.67 -0.05 -15.39
C GLU A 49 18.76 -1.39 -16.13
N MET A 50 18.22 -2.45 -15.51
CA MET A 50 18.16 -3.79 -16.14
C MET A 50 17.29 -3.82 -17.39
N TYR A 51 16.19 -3.06 -17.39
CA TYR A 51 15.35 -2.88 -18.58
C TYR A 51 16.15 -2.22 -19.72
N ALA A 52 16.90 -1.15 -19.43
CA ALA A 52 17.73 -0.47 -20.41
C ALA A 52 18.88 -1.35 -20.92
N ALA A 53 19.41 -2.22 -20.07
CA ALA A 53 20.42 -3.22 -20.41
C ALA A 53 19.86 -4.47 -21.14
N GLN A 54 18.54 -4.53 -21.38
CA GLN A 54 17.86 -5.68 -22.00
C GLN A 54 17.97 -6.99 -21.21
N ASP A 55 18.27 -6.93 -19.91
CA ASP A 55 18.16 -8.09 -19.02
C ASP A 55 16.72 -8.22 -18.50
N TRP A 56 15.87 -8.82 -19.34
CA TRP A 56 14.44 -8.97 -19.07
C TRP A 56 14.17 -9.75 -17.78
N LYS A 57 14.96 -10.79 -17.51
CA LYS A 57 14.78 -11.63 -16.33
C LYS A 57 15.02 -10.87 -15.03
N GLN A 58 16.12 -10.10 -14.96
CA GLN A 58 16.39 -9.27 -13.78
C GLN A 58 15.44 -8.09 -13.70
N SER A 59 15.11 -7.45 -14.83
CA SER A 59 14.15 -6.34 -14.85
C SER A 59 12.79 -6.77 -14.30
N ALA A 60 12.26 -7.93 -14.73
CA ALA A 60 11.02 -8.51 -14.21
C ALA A 60 11.07 -8.66 -12.68
N LYS A 61 12.14 -9.30 -12.18
CA LYS A 61 12.32 -9.58 -10.75
C LYS A 61 12.30 -8.30 -9.91
N TYR A 62 13.00 -7.25 -10.35
CA TYR A 62 13.04 -5.99 -9.61
C TYR A 62 11.76 -5.14 -9.81
N LEU A 63 11.09 -5.22 -10.96
CA LEU A 63 9.78 -4.61 -11.16
C LEU A 63 8.76 -5.21 -10.18
N GLU A 64 8.69 -6.53 -10.07
CA GLU A 64 7.80 -7.22 -9.12
C GLU A 64 8.14 -6.88 -7.67
N LEU A 65 9.42 -6.85 -7.32
CA LEU A 65 9.87 -6.42 -6.01
C LEU A 65 9.43 -4.99 -5.69
N SER A 66 9.58 -4.08 -6.65
CA SER A 66 9.17 -2.67 -6.49
C SER A 66 7.66 -2.54 -6.30
N LEU A 67 6.84 -3.34 -7.01
CA LEU A 67 5.39 -3.39 -6.82
C LEU A 67 5.01 -3.87 -5.41
N ARG A 68 5.67 -4.92 -4.92
CA ARG A 68 5.47 -5.42 -3.55
C ARG A 68 5.84 -4.40 -2.48
N LEU A 69 6.97 -3.72 -2.64
CA LEU A 69 7.44 -2.68 -1.71
C LEU A 69 6.49 -1.47 -1.70
N HIS A 70 5.99 -1.06 -2.87
CA HIS A 70 5.00 0.02 -2.95
C HIS A 70 3.71 -0.35 -2.23
N ARG A 71 3.22 -1.58 -2.39
CA ARG A 71 2.05 -2.08 -1.67
C ARG A 71 2.28 -2.11 -0.16
N LEU A 72 3.42 -2.63 0.29
CA LEU A 72 3.81 -2.63 1.71
C LEU A 72 3.78 -1.22 2.31
N LEU A 73 4.34 -0.24 1.60
CA LEU A 73 4.33 1.15 2.02
C LEU A 73 2.89 1.68 2.14
N LYS A 74 2.07 1.55 1.10
CA LYS A 74 0.69 2.06 1.11
C LYS A 74 -0.18 1.40 2.18
N ASP A 75 -0.05 0.09 2.36
CA ASP A 75 -0.80 -0.65 3.39
C ASP A 75 -0.39 -0.22 4.80
N SER A 76 0.91 0.00 5.05
CA SER A 76 1.38 0.50 6.35
C SER A 76 0.89 1.92 6.66
N GLU A 77 0.84 2.79 5.66
CA GLU A 77 0.33 4.14 5.81
C GLU A 77 -1.18 4.14 6.06
N ALA A 78 -1.92 3.32 5.31
CA ALA A 78 -3.34 3.13 5.51
C ALA A 78 -3.63 2.63 6.93
N TYR A 79 -2.92 1.59 7.39
CA TYR A 79 -3.06 1.04 8.74
C TYR A 79 -2.84 2.10 9.82
N CYS A 80 -1.72 2.84 9.74
CA CYS A 80 -1.45 3.89 10.72
C CYS A 80 -2.44 5.06 10.63
N SER A 81 -2.88 5.44 9.43
CA SER A 81 -3.85 6.53 9.25
C SER A 81 -5.21 6.20 9.87
N GLN A 82 -5.64 4.95 9.78
CA GLN A 82 -6.90 4.45 10.35
C GLN A 82 -6.82 4.38 11.88
N ASN A 83 -5.79 3.74 12.42
CA ASN A 83 -5.60 3.63 13.88
C ASN A 83 -5.47 5.00 14.58
N CYS A 84 -4.90 5.99 13.90
CA CYS A 84 -4.73 7.33 14.44
C CYS A 84 -5.87 8.30 14.08
N SER A 85 -6.94 7.85 13.41
CA SER A 85 -8.01 8.74 12.88
C SER A 85 -8.93 9.35 13.95
N ALA A 86 -9.04 8.71 15.11
CA ALA A 86 -9.91 9.13 16.21
C ALA A 86 -9.15 9.82 17.38
N VAL A 87 -7.82 9.89 17.29
CA VAL A 87 -6.99 10.45 18.37
C VAL A 87 -7.26 11.96 18.51
N GLY A 88 -7.55 12.41 19.73
CA GLY A 88 -7.80 13.81 20.04
C GLY A 88 -9.28 14.23 20.05
N ARG A 89 -10.21 13.40 19.55
CA ARG A 89 -11.65 13.71 19.56
C ARG A 89 -12.26 13.82 20.96
N GLY A 90 -11.62 13.23 21.99
CA GLY A 90 -12.09 13.30 23.38
C GLY A 90 -11.72 14.57 24.14
N TYR A 91 -10.86 15.45 23.59
CA TYR A 91 -10.47 16.72 24.24
C TYR A 91 -11.39 17.90 23.86
N GLU A 92 -12.30 17.70 22.90
CA GLU A 92 -13.20 18.71 22.35
C GLU A 92 -14.42 19.03 23.25
N GLU A 93 -14.77 18.16 24.21
CA GLU A 93 -16.00 18.36 25.02
C GLU A 93 -15.92 19.50 26.06
N ASN A 94 -14.73 20.03 26.37
CA ASN A 94 -14.53 20.90 27.54
C ASN A 94 -13.89 22.29 27.27
N ASN A 95 -13.67 22.71 26.02
CA ASN A 95 -12.91 23.94 25.73
C ASN A 95 -13.58 24.84 24.69
N THR A 96 -13.62 26.16 24.95
CA THR A 96 -14.33 27.16 24.15
C THR A 96 -13.49 27.79 23.03
N GLU A 97 -12.20 27.47 22.93
CA GLU A 97 -11.27 28.02 21.92
C GLU A 97 -10.96 27.01 20.80
N THR A 98 -11.71 27.13 19.70
CA THR A 98 -11.70 26.20 18.54
C THR A 98 -10.35 26.07 17.84
N THR A 99 -9.53 27.14 17.79
CA THR A 99 -8.23 27.12 17.10
C THR A 99 -7.18 26.30 17.85
N LEU A 100 -7.13 26.40 19.17
CA LEU A 100 -6.23 25.60 20.02
C LEU A 100 -6.61 24.11 19.98
N LEU A 101 -7.91 23.81 19.92
CA LEU A 101 -8.42 22.45 19.79
C LEU A 101 -7.96 21.78 18.49
N ILE A 102 -8.08 22.47 17.35
CA ILE A 102 -7.62 21.97 16.04
C ILE A 102 -6.12 21.68 16.05
N MET A 103 -5.31 22.60 16.59
CA MET A 103 -3.86 22.41 16.67
C MET A 103 -3.49 21.25 17.59
N GLY A 104 -4.17 21.11 18.73
CA GLY A 104 -4.03 19.98 19.63
C GLY A 104 -4.32 18.64 18.94
N HIS A 105 -5.41 18.56 18.19
CA HIS A 105 -5.74 17.37 17.40
C HIS A 105 -4.66 17.03 16.37
N ILE A 106 -4.13 18.03 15.64
CA ILE A 106 -3.04 17.83 14.66
C ILE A 106 -1.79 17.28 15.34
N ILE A 107 -1.36 17.87 16.45
CA ILE A 107 -0.16 17.45 17.19
C ILE A 107 -0.34 16.03 17.74
N MET A 108 -1.50 15.73 18.33
CA MET A 108 -1.81 14.41 18.88
C MET A 108 -1.85 13.33 17.80
N ARG A 109 -2.47 13.62 16.66
CA ARG A 109 -2.49 12.72 15.50
C ARG A 109 -1.09 12.52 14.93
N ALA A 110 -0.29 13.57 14.79
CA ALA A 110 1.09 13.47 14.33
C ALA A 110 1.94 12.61 15.28
N GLY A 111 1.77 12.78 16.59
CA GLY A 111 2.39 11.95 17.62
C GLY A 111 2.00 10.47 17.50
N CYS A 112 0.72 10.18 17.30
CA CYS A 112 0.24 8.81 17.06
C CYS A 112 0.84 8.21 15.79
N LEU A 113 0.83 8.95 14.66
CA LEU A 113 1.39 8.49 13.40
C LEU A 113 2.89 8.19 13.53
N LYS A 114 3.65 9.06 14.21
CA LYS A 114 5.08 8.85 14.46
C LYS A 114 5.32 7.54 15.21
N ARG A 115 4.56 7.27 16.28
CA ARG A 115 4.66 6.03 17.08
C ARG A 115 4.18 4.79 16.32
N CYS A 116 3.17 4.92 15.47
CA CYS A 116 2.68 3.79 14.68
C CYS A 116 3.71 3.40 13.60
N LYS A 117 4.30 4.38 12.91
CA LYS A 117 5.28 4.15 11.85
C LYS A 117 6.57 3.49 12.35
N THR A 118 6.98 3.69 13.61
CA THR A 118 8.16 2.99 14.16
C THR A 118 8.00 1.49 14.26
N ASN A 119 6.77 0.96 14.23
CA ASN A 119 6.51 -0.48 14.31
C ASN A 119 6.71 -1.20 12.96
N PHE A 120 6.88 -0.46 11.86
CA PHE A 120 6.98 -1.06 10.53
C PHE A 120 8.37 -0.83 9.92
N PRO A 121 9.05 -1.90 9.49
CA PRO A 121 10.41 -1.80 8.98
C PRO A 121 10.49 -1.06 7.63
N VAL A 122 9.39 -0.95 6.89
CA VAL A 122 9.33 -0.17 5.63
C VAL A 122 9.66 1.32 5.84
N PHE A 123 9.28 1.90 6.98
CA PHE A 123 9.56 3.31 7.30
C PHE A 123 10.98 3.54 7.83
N SER A 124 11.76 2.48 8.07
CA SER A 124 13.20 2.60 8.37
C SER A 124 14.03 2.91 7.11
N LYS A 125 13.45 2.68 5.93
CA LYS A 125 14.09 2.96 4.62
C LYS A 125 13.77 4.37 4.17
N SER A 126 14.57 4.89 3.23
CA SER A 126 14.33 6.22 2.65
C SER A 126 12.96 6.27 1.96
N TYR A 127 12.18 7.30 2.27
CA TYR A 127 10.90 7.54 1.64
C TYR A 127 11.09 7.83 0.13
N PRO A 128 10.26 7.26 -0.77
CA PRO A 128 10.40 7.43 -2.21
C PRO A 128 10.16 8.88 -2.66
N LYS A 129 10.77 9.26 -3.79
CA LYS A 129 10.53 10.58 -4.40
C LYS A 129 9.11 10.68 -4.96
N GLN A 130 8.63 11.92 -5.11
CA GLN A 130 7.31 12.18 -5.68
C GLN A 130 7.19 11.67 -7.13
N GLU A 131 8.26 11.76 -7.92
CA GLU A 131 8.29 11.23 -9.29
C GLU A 131 8.05 9.71 -9.33
N THR A 132 8.75 8.95 -8.48
CA THR A 132 8.56 7.50 -8.35
C THR A 132 7.14 7.18 -7.92
N LEU A 133 6.62 7.84 -6.87
CA LEU A 133 5.22 7.65 -6.45
C LEU A 133 4.23 7.94 -7.58
N GLY A 134 4.45 9.02 -8.35
CA GLY A 134 3.64 9.36 -9.51
C GLY A 134 3.66 8.27 -10.59
N ALA A 135 4.81 7.61 -10.82
CA ALA A 135 4.90 6.48 -11.74
C ALA A 135 4.04 5.28 -11.29
N PHE A 136 4.01 4.98 -9.98
CA PHE A 136 3.16 3.92 -9.44
C PHE A 136 1.66 4.28 -9.50
N GLU A 137 1.31 5.55 -9.24
CA GLU A 137 -0.07 6.05 -9.37
C GLU A 137 -0.58 5.95 -10.81
N GLN A 138 0.28 6.25 -11.79
CA GLN A 138 -0.01 6.11 -13.23
C GLN A 138 0.06 4.66 -13.74
N ARG A 139 0.36 3.70 -12.86
CA ARG A 139 0.55 2.27 -13.19
C ARG A 139 1.64 2.03 -14.24
N THR A 140 2.63 2.92 -14.32
CA THR A 140 3.75 2.82 -15.26
C THR A 140 4.57 1.52 -15.10
N PRO A 141 4.88 1.04 -13.88
CA PRO A 141 5.59 -0.24 -13.72
C PRO A 141 4.90 -1.44 -14.38
N TYR A 142 3.56 -1.46 -14.44
CA TYR A 142 2.81 -2.52 -15.11
C TYR A 142 3.02 -2.51 -16.63
N ARG A 143 3.25 -1.34 -17.24
CA ARG A 143 3.55 -1.22 -18.67
C ARG A 143 4.92 -1.82 -19.00
N TYR A 144 5.92 -1.52 -18.17
CA TYR A 144 7.23 -2.15 -18.29
C TYR A 144 7.14 -3.65 -18.07
N LEU A 145 6.43 -4.10 -17.04
CA LEU A 145 6.26 -5.52 -16.74
C LEU A 145 5.59 -6.27 -17.91
N GLN A 146 4.57 -5.67 -18.53
CA GLN A 146 3.91 -6.22 -19.71
C GLN A 146 4.88 -6.44 -20.87
N TYR A 147 5.75 -5.45 -21.15
CA TYR A 147 6.75 -5.57 -22.21
C TYR A 147 7.81 -6.64 -21.88
N VAL A 148 8.31 -6.63 -20.64
CA VAL A 148 9.33 -7.58 -20.19
C VAL A 148 8.84 -9.03 -20.30
N TYR A 149 7.57 -9.29 -19.99
CA TYR A 149 6.99 -10.63 -20.12
C TYR A 149 6.66 -11.04 -21.56
N TYR A 150 6.53 -10.08 -22.46
CA TYR A 150 6.32 -10.37 -23.87
C TYR A 150 7.61 -10.79 -24.59
N GLN A 151 8.75 -10.32 -24.10
CA GLN A 151 10.06 -10.46 -24.72
C GLN A 151 10.74 -11.81 -24.40
#